data_AF-L0GJ23-F1
#
_entry.id   AF-L0GJ23-F1
#
_cell.length_a   1.000
_cell.length_b   1.000
_cell.length_c   1.000
_cell.angle_alpha   90.00
_cell.angle_beta   90.00
_cell.angle_gamma   90.00
#
_symmetry.space_group_name_H-M   'P 1'
#
loop_
_entity.id
_entity.type
_entity.pdbx_description
1 polymer ?
#
loop_
_entity_poly.entity_id
_entity_poly.type
_entity_poly.pdbx_seq_one_letter_code
_entity_poly.pdbx_strand_id
1 'polypeptide(L)'
;MWPGVYFNPINLNLNEDQKVFIRNAGPDFTTRFGTGYLKDHVCDKETYSCTERRLALSNILINEGNLEQAKNFENLAAKYYVESETCPIMLETTLVRHIIKVGKNMSFDSAKRRAASALQQIKISGGIHSDLKTEACNSMIKDHPMIFHNYVIIIAELMDHAGGSSAELSAYLRKVNKVNM
;
A
#
# COMPACT_ATOMS: atom_id res chain seq x y z
N MET A 1 -6.98 -6.05 -12.11
CA MET A 1 -7.60 -6.70 -10.94
C MET A 1 -7.15 -8.15 -10.97
N TRP A 2 -6.31 -8.57 -10.02
CA TRP A 2 -5.53 -9.81 -10.16
C TRP A 2 -6.40 -11.06 -10.09
N PRO A 3 -6.27 -11.97 -11.06
CA PRO A 3 -6.84 -13.30 -10.95
C PRO A 3 -5.97 -14.16 -10.00
N GLY A 4 -6.61 -14.93 -9.13
CA GLY A 4 -6.02 -16.21 -8.74
C GLY A 4 -5.27 -16.29 -7.40
N VAL A 5 -5.30 -15.29 -6.52
CA VAL A 5 -4.50 -15.40 -5.29
C VAL A 5 -5.25 -15.15 -3.98
N TYR A 6 -5.14 -16.14 -3.11
CA TYR A 6 -5.54 -16.14 -1.72
C TYR A 6 -4.52 -15.41 -0.85
N PHE A 7 -5.01 -14.48 -0.02
CA PHE A 7 -4.19 -13.85 0.98
C PHE A 7 -4.26 -14.62 2.30
N ASN A 8 -3.44 -15.67 2.45
CA ASN A 8 -3.34 -16.39 3.71
C ASN A 8 -2.49 -15.62 4.73
N PRO A 9 -3.04 -15.14 5.87
CA PRO A 9 -2.25 -14.51 6.92
C PRO A 9 -1.29 -15.46 7.66
N ILE A 10 -1.37 -16.76 7.41
CA ILE A 10 -0.61 -17.78 8.14
C ILE A 10 0.82 -17.94 7.57
N ASN A 11 1.09 -17.55 6.32
CA ASN A 11 2.43 -17.66 5.75
C ASN A 11 3.29 -16.45 6.15
N LEU A 12 3.90 -16.55 7.33
CA LEU A 12 4.63 -15.47 8.01
C LEU A 12 6.10 -15.34 7.59
N ASN A 13 6.49 -15.81 6.41
CA ASN A 13 7.87 -15.73 5.92
C ASN A 13 8.22 -14.31 5.43
N LEU A 14 7.89 -13.31 6.25
CA LEU A 14 8.18 -11.91 6.05
C LEU A 14 9.49 -11.56 6.75
N ASN A 15 10.34 -10.80 6.05
CA ASN A 15 11.49 -10.19 6.69
C ASN A 15 11.04 -9.09 7.69
N GLU A 16 11.95 -8.59 8.53
CA GLU A 16 11.61 -7.56 9.52
C GLU A 16 11.15 -6.24 8.88
N ASP A 17 11.74 -5.83 7.75
CA ASP A 17 11.35 -4.62 7.04
C ASP A 17 9.89 -4.70 6.53
N GLN A 18 9.47 -5.85 6.02
CA GLN A 18 8.11 -6.14 5.57
C GLN A 18 7.11 -6.19 6.72
N LYS A 19 7.49 -6.80 7.86
CA LYS A 19 6.66 -6.80 9.08
C LYS A 19 6.43 -5.38 9.57
N VAL A 20 7.48 -4.58 9.62
CA VAL A 20 7.41 -3.16 10.00
C VAL A 20 6.55 -2.39 8.99
N PHE A 21 6.72 -2.62 7.70
CA PHE A 21 5.88 -2.00 6.67
C PHE A 21 4.40 -2.30 6.87
N ILE A 22 4.01 -3.58 6.93
CA ILE A 22 2.59 -3.99 7.04
C ILE A 22 1.94 -3.37 8.28
N ARG A 23 2.64 -3.36 9.42
CA ARG A 23 2.12 -2.75 10.66
C ARG A 23 1.87 -1.25 10.53
N ASN A 24 2.76 -0.53 9.85
CA ASN A 24 2.64 0.92 9.68
C ASN A 24 1.66 1.30 8.56
N ALA A 25 1.50 0.41 7.58
CA ALA A 25 0.56 0.54 6.49
C ALA A 25 -0.82 -0.09 6.80
N GLY A 26 -1.04 -0.68 7.98
CA GLY A 26 -2.33 -1.28 8.35
C GLY A 26 -3.29 -0.31 9.06
N PRO A 27 -4.55 -0.72 9.29
CA PRO A 27 -5.52 0.03 10.08
C PRO A 27 -5.18 0.06 11.58
N ASP A 28 -4.57 -1.01 12.12
CA ASP A 28 -4.24 -1.17 13.54
C ASP A 28 -2.88 -0.58 13.93
N PHE A 29 -2.58 0.61 13.41
CA PHE A 29 -1.30 1.29 13.62
C PHE A 29 -0.95 1.45 15.11
N THR A 30 0.23 0.99 15.50
CA THR A 30 0.84 1.28 16.80
C THR A 30 2.22 1.94 16.60
N THR A 31 2.30 3.24 16.90
CA THR A 31 3.52 4.09 16.75
C THR A 31 4.76 3.52 17.43
N ARG A 32 4.58 2.77 18.53
CA ARG A 32 5.68 2.39 19.44
C ARG A 32 6.69 1.40 18.85
N PHE A 33 6.31 0.55 17.89
CA PHE A 33 7.22 -0.47 17.36
C PHE A 33 7.96 -0.04 16.09
N GLY A 34 7.30 0.74 15.22
CA GLY A 34 7.87 1.13 13.92
C GLY A 34 8.99 2.18 14.03
N THR A 35 8.84 3.14 14.94
CA THR A 35 9.77 4.28 15.08
C THR A 35 11.13 3.88 15.65
N GLY A 36 11.15 2.99 16.66
CA GLY A 36 12.39 2.49 17.27
C GLY A 36 13.27 1.72 16.28
N TYR A 37 12.68 0.77 15.54
CA TYR A 37 13.40 0.01 14.52
C TYR A 37 13.97 0.91 13.42
N LEU A 38 13.16 1.82 12.88
CA LEU A 38 13.58 2.67 11.76
C LEU A 38 14.65 3.70 12.14
N LYS A 39 14.66 4.20 13.39
CA LYS A 39 15.67 5.15 13.86
C LYS A 39 17.10 4.63 13.68
N ASP A 40 17.30 3.34 13.94
CA ASP A 40 18.62 2.71 13.86
C ASP A 40 18.93 2.16 12.45
N HIS A 41 17.98 2.24 11.52
CA HIS A 41 18.03 1.56 10.21
C HIS A 41 17.68 2.45 9.02
N VAL A 42 17.56 3.77 9.20
CA VAL A 42 17.39 4.75 8.12
C VAL A 42 18.50 4.56 7.09
N CYS A 43 18.13 4.50 5.81
CA CYS A 43 19.07 4.19 4.74
C CYS A 43 18.92 5.13 3.53
N ASP A 44 20.06 5.55 3.00
CA ASP A 44 20.24 6.40 1.81
C ASP A 44 20.57 5.60 0.53
N LYS A 45 20.94 4.32 0.64
CA LYS A 45 21.22 3.44 -0.51
C LYS A 45 19.98 3.10 -1.33
N GLU A 46 20.15 2.93 -2.64
CA GLU A 46 19.13 2.49 -3.60
C GLU A 46 19.07 0.96 -3.66
N THR A 47 18.64 0.35 -2.56
CA THR A 47 18.43 -1.11 -2.47
C THR A 47 17.00 -1.42 -2.08
N TYR A 48 16.53 -2.63 -2.38
CA TYR A 48 15.18 -3.06 -2.07
C TYR A 48 14.84 -2.89 -0.57
N SER A 49 15.68 -3.42 0.33
CA SER A 49 15.49 -3.29 1.79
C SER A 49 15.44 -1.82 2.25
N CYS A 50 16.28 -0.95 1.69
CA CYS A 50 16.23 0.48 2.01
C CYS A 50 14.93 1.14 1.50
N THR A 51 14.44 0.73 0.34
CA THR A 51 13.13 1.16 -0.19
C THR A 51 11.98 0.70 0.69
N GLU A 52 12.00 -0.55 1.20
CA GLU A 52 11.01 -1.07 2.15
C GLU A 52 10.97 -0.21 3.43
N ARG A 53 12.13 0.12 4.00
CA ARG A 53 12.25 0.97 5.19
C ARG A 53 11.78 2.41 4.95
N ARG A 54 12.10 3.00 3.80
CA ARG A 54 11.62 4.36 3.43
C ARG A 54 10.10 4.39 3.35
N LEU A 55 9.48 3.37 2.76
CA LEU A 55 8.03 3.28 2.67
C LEU A 55 7.38 3.02 4.03
N ALA A 56 8.01 2.22 4.90
CA ALA A 56 7.56 2.07 6.27
C ALA A 56 7.61 3.41 7.05
N LEU A 57 8.69 4.18 6.89
CA LEU A 57 8.83 5.51 7.46
C LEU A 57 7.81 6.50 6.89
N SER A 58 7.58 6.46 5.58
CA SER A 58 6.53 7.26 4.93
C SER A 58 5.16 6.99 5.55
N ASN A 59 4.80 5.72 5.77
CA ASN A 59 3.52 5.38 6.40
C ASN A 59 3.39 5.90 7.85
N ILE A 60 4.49 5.94 8.62
CA ILE A 60 4.50 6.59 9.94
C ILE A 60 4.21 8.09 9.80
N LEU A 61 4.92 8.77 8.89
CA LEU A 61 4.75 10.20 8.65
C LEU A 61 3.33 10.54 8.15
N ILE A 62 2.74 9.70 7.29
CA ILE A 62 1.34 9.81 6.88
C ILE A 62 0.42 9.76 8.10
N ASN A 63 0.66 8.82 9.02
CA ASN A 63 -0.18 8.66 10.21
C ASN A 63 -0.08 9.88 11.14
N GLU A 64 1.14 10.39 11.33
CA GLU A 64 1.45 11.60 12.11
C GLU A 64 0.97 12.90 11.44
N GLY A 65 0.54 12.84 10.17
CA GLY A 65 0.07 13.99 9.41
C GLY A 65 1.18 14.81 8.76
N ASN A 66 2.43 14.34 8.79
CA ASN A 66 3.56 14.95 8.11
C ASN A 66 3.62 14.49 6.63
N LEU A 67 2.61 14.92 5.87
CA LEU A 67 2.36 14.44 4.51
C LEU A 67 3.45 14.86 3.50
N GLU A 68 4.05 16.04 3.67
CA GLU A 68 5.10 16.53 2.79
C GLU A 68 6.37 15.67 2.92
N GLN A 69 6.79 15.37 4.15
CA GLN A 69 7.96 14.54 4.37
C GLN A 69 7.70 13.08 3.94
N ALA A 70 6.49 12.57 4.15
CA ALA A 70 6.08 11.27 3.60
C ALA A 70 6.22 11.22 2.07
N LYS A 71 5.80 12.31 1.39
CA LYS A 71 5.87 12.40 -0.07
C LYS A 71 7.30 12.31 -0.59
N ASN A 72 8.26 12.90 0.14
CA ASN A 72 9.67 12.83 -0.24
C ASN A 72 10.19 11.38 -0.25
N PHE A 73 9.82 10.58 0.75
CA PHE A 73 10.20 9.16 0.79
C PHE A 73 9.52 8.33 -0.30
N GLU A 74 8.25 8.61 -0.63
CA GLU A 74 7.56 7.98 -1.75
C GLU A 74 8.25 8.27 -3.08
N ASN A 75 8.67 9.51 -3.32
CA ASN A 75 9.35 9.90 -4.55
C ASN A 75 10.72 9.21 -4.69
N LEU A 76 11.46 9.06 -3.59
CA LEU A 76 12.72 8.30 -3.58
C LEU A 76 12.49 6.81 -3.85
N ALA A 77 11.44 6.21 -3.26
CA ALA A 77 11.07 4.83 -3.52
C ALA A 77 10.61 4.62 -4.98
N ALA A 78 9.86 5.56 -5.54
CA ALA A 78 9.39 5.50 -6.92
C ALA A 78 10.54 5.42 -7.93
N LYS A 79 11.61 6.20 -7.74
CA LYS A 79 12.81 6.13 -8.59
C LYS A 79 13.40 4.72 -8.64
N TYR A 80 13.56 4.09 -7.48
CA TYR A 80 14.06 2.71 -7.39
C TYR A 80 13.18 1.73 -8.19
N TYR A 81 11.85 1.81 -8.06
CA TYR A 81 10.95 0.89 -8.76
C TYR A 81 10.83 1.14 -10.27
N VAL A 82 11.17 2.32 -10.77
CA VAL A 82 11.26 2.58 -12.22
C VAL A 82 12.45 1.84 -12.83
N GLU A 83 13.55 1.75 -12.08
CA GLU A 83 14.81 1.15 -12.54
C GLU A 83 14.94 -0.33 -12.19
N SER A 84 14.11 -0.83 -11.26
CA SER A 84 14.12 -2.22 -10.81
C SER A 84 13.01 -3.05 -11.46
N GLU A 85 13.24 -4.34 -11.68
CA GLU A 85 12.21 -5.33 -12.04
C GLU A 85 11.39 -5.81 -10.83
N THR A 86 11.48 -5.13 -9.68
CA THR A 86 10.84 -5.56 -8.43
C THR A 86 9.39 -5.12 -8.36
N CYS A 87 8.52 -5.92 -7.73
CA CYS A 87 7.11 -5.55 -7.59
C CYS A 87 6.93 -4.28 -6.72
N PRO A 88 6.23 -3.24 -7.22
CA PRO A 88 6.06 -1.97 -6.52
C PRO A 88 4.86 -1.93 -5.56
N ILE A 89 4.37 -3.09 -5.10
CA ILE A 89 3.16 -3.17 -4.28
C ILE A 89 3.22 -2.33 -3.00
N MET A 90 4.39 -2.26 -2.35
CA MET A 90 4.56 -1.49 -1.11
C MET A 90 4.51 0.02 -1.38
N LEU A 91 5.04 0.47 -2.53
CA LEU A 91 4.91 1.86 -2.97
C LEU A 91 3.44 2.19 -3.22
N GLU A 92 2.75 1.36 -4.01
CA GLU A 92 1.33 1.56 -4.34
C GLU A 92 0.44 1.59 -3.10
N THR A 93 0.68 0.69 -2.16
CA THR A 93 0.03 0.67 -0.84
C THR A 93 0.20 1.99 -0.09
N THR A 94 1.42 2.53 -0.08
CA THR A 94 1.74 3.81 0.59
C THR A 94 1.07 4.98 -0.13
N LEU A 95 1.09 5.00 -1.46
CA LEU A 95 0.46 6.05 -2.28
C LEU A 95 -1.06 6.10 -2.07
N VAL A 96 -1.74 4.95 -2.01
CA VAL A 96 -3.18 4.92 -1.72
C VAL A 96 -3.46 5.47 -0.33
N ARG A 97 -2.69 5.06 0.69
CA ARG A 97 -2.82 5.60 2.06
C ARG A 97 -2.62 7.10 2.10
N HIS A 98 -1.62 7.61 1.39
CA HIS A 98 -1.38 9.04 1.29
C HIS A 98 -2.61 9.76 0.72
N ILE A 99 -3.18 9.26 -0.38
CA ILE A 99 -4.39 9.85 -1.00
C ILE A 99 -5.55 9.89 0.00
N ILE A 100 -5.79 8.80 0.72
CA ILE A 100 -6.83 8.73 1.75
C ILE A 100 -6.58 9.78 2.84
N LYS A 101 -5.35 9.86 3.36
CA LYS A 101 -5.01 10.79 4.44
C LYS A 101 -5.10 12.25 4.01
N VAL A 102 -4.66 12.59 2.81
CA VAL A 102 -4.86 13.93 2.23
C VAL A 102 -6.35 14.22 2.09
N GLY A 103 -7.14 13.25 1.61
CA GLY A 103 -8.59 13.39 1.47
C GLY A 103 -9.31 13.75 2.76
N LYS A 104 -8.83 13.27 3.92
CA LYS A 104 -9.39 13.61 5.25
C LYS A 104 -9.23 15.11 5.61
N ASN A 105 -8.32 15.83 4.96
CA ASN A 105 -8.11 17.27 5.13
C ASN A 105 -8.80 18.12 4.03
N MET A 106 -9.54 17.49 3.12
CA MET A 106 -10.23 18.16 2.01
C MET A 106 -11.73 18.28 2.30
N SER A 107 -12.44 19.11 1.51
CA SER A 107 -13.90 19.05 1.49
C SER A 107 -14.38 17.69 0.98
N PHE A 108 -15.56 17.25 1.46
CA PHE A 108 -16.15 15.95 1.10
C PHE A 108 -16.16 15.70 -0.42
N ASP A 109 -16.66 16.65 -1.21
CA ASP A 109 -16.73 16.53 -2.67
C ASP A 109 -15.35 16.39 -3.32
N SER A 110 -14.35 17.11 -2.79
CA SER A 110 -13.00 17.05 -3.34
C SER A 110 -12.30 15.75 -2.97
N ALA A 111 -12.48 15.27 -1.74
CA ALA A 111 -11.99 13.97 -1.29
C ALA A 111 -12.61 12.84 -2.14
N LYS A 112 -13.93 12.89 -2.36
CA LYS A 112 -14.67 11.92 -3.18
C LYS A 112 -14.16 11.88 -4.62
N ARG A 113 -14.04 13.04 -5.27
CA ARG A 113 -13.51 13.13 -6.65
C ARG A 113 -12.09 12.58 -6.75
N ARG A 114 -11.24 12.91 -5.78
CA ARG A 114 -9.86 12.43 -5.74
C ARG A 114 -9.78 10.91 -5.58
N ALA A 115 -10.57 10.36 -4.65
CA ALA A 115 -10.64 8.91 -4.44
C ALA A 115 -11.17 8.17 -5.68
N ALA A 116 -12.23 8.67 -6.31
CA ALA A 116 -12.78 8.11 -7.53
C ALA A 116 -11.77 8.12 -8.70
N SER A 117 -11.03 9.22 -8.86
CA SER A 117 -9.96 9.32 -9.88
C SER A 117 -8.84 8.30 -9.64
N ALA A 118 -8.40 8.12 -8.38
CA ALA A 118 -7.39 7.12 -8.03
C ALA A 118 -7.87 5.69 -8.30
N LEU A 119 -9.12 5.36 -7.94
CA LEU A 119 -9.70 4.04 -8.23
C LEU A 119 -9.79 3.76 -9.73
N GLN A 120 -10.16 4.77 -10.52
CA GLN A 120 -10.20 4.63 -11.96
C GLN A 120 -8.81 4.35 -12.54
N GLN A 121 -7.78 5.02 -12.02
CA GLN A 121 -6.39 4.75 -12.42
C GLN A 121 -6.00 3.31 -12.07
N ILE A 122 -6.18 2.88 -10.83
CA ILE A 122 -5.90 1.50 -10.38
C ILE A 122 -6.63 0.46 -11.23
N LYS A 123 -7.87 0.73 -11.65
CA LYS A 123 -8.63 -0.16 -12.53
C LYS A 123 -7.96 -0.32 -13.90
N ILE A 124 -7.47 0.78 -14.48
CA ILE A 124 -6.82 0.80 -15.80
C ILE A 124 -5.42 0.18 -15.69
N SER A 125 -4.54 0.78 -14.88
CA SER A 125 -3.10 0.49 -14.83
C SER A 125 -2.69 -0.53 -13.78
N GLY A 126 -3.59 -1.06 -12.95
CA GLY A 126 -3.25 -2.01 -11.89
C GLY A 126 -2.77 -1.35 -10.59
N GLY A 127 -2.07 -0.22 -10.68
CA GLY A 127 -1.72 0.69 -9.58
C GLY A 127 -1.93 2.16 -9.95
N ILE A 128 -1.63 3.08 -9.03
CA ILE A 128 -1.68 4.53 -9.22
C ILE A 128 -0.47 5.01 -10.03
N HIS A 129 0.73 4.57 -9.65
CA HIS A 129 2.00 5.02 -10.23
C HIS A 129 2.59 3.97 -11.16
N SER A 130 2.57 2.70 -10.76
CA SER A 130 3.19 1.58 -11.45
C SER A 130 2.19 0.48 -11.76
N ASP A 131 2.46 -0.30 -12.80
CA ASP A 131 1.68 -1.50 -13.08
C ASP A 131 2.00 -2.60 -12.07
N LEU A 132 0.95 -3.18 -11.49
CA LEU A 132 1.05 -4.31 -10.57
C LEU A 132 0.66 -5.65 -11.24
N LYS A 133 0.39 -5.66 -12.53
CA LYS A 133 0.07 -6.87 -13.33
C LYS A 133 1.34 -7.48 -13.95
N THR A 134 2.47 -7.39 -13.25
CA THR A 134 3.78 -7.87 -13.71
C THR A 134 4.06 -9.28 -13.20
N GLU A 135 5.00 -9.98 -13.84
CA GLU A 135 5.46 -11.30 -13.37
C GLU A 135 6.07 -11.23 -11.97
N ALA A 136 6.86 -10.19 -11.70
CA ALA A 136 7.44 -9.95 -10.38
C ALA A 136 6.36 -9.83 -9.29
N CYS A 137 5.26 -9.11 -9.56
CA CYS A 137 4.13 -9.06 -8.63
C CYS A 137 3.41 -10.39 -8.52
N ASN A 138 3.19 -11.11 -9.63
CA ASN A 138 2.56 -12.44 -9.58
C ASN A 138 3.35 -13.45 -8.73
N SER A 139 4.68 -13.40 -8.78
CA SER A 139 5.55 -14.20 -7.91
C SER A 139 5.46 -13.75 -6.46
N MET A 140 5.63 -12.44 -6.21
CA MET A 140 5.59 -11.88 -4.86
C MET A 140 4.26 -12.13 -4.14
N ILE A 141 3.14 -12.15 -4.87
CA ILE A 141 1.84 -12.48 -4.29
C ILE A 141 1.82 -13.92 -3.73
N LYS A 142 2.47 -14.88 -4.39
CA LYS A 142 2.54 -16.29 -3.95
C LYS A 142 3.43 -16.43 -2.71
N ASP A 143 4.55 -15.71 -2.70
CA ASP A 143 5.56 -15.79 -1.65
C ASP A 143 5.17 -15.00 -0.39
N HIS A 144 4.57 -13.83 -0.59
CA HIS A 144 4.23 -12.86 0.47
C HIS A 144 2.79 -12.32 0.34
N PRO A 145 1.77 -13.21 0.42
CA PRO A 145 0.36 -12.82 0.26
C PRO A 145 -0.08 -11.67 1.16
N MET A 146 0.47 -11.58 2.38
CA MET A 146 0.05 -10.56 3.34
C MET A 146 0.32 -9.11 2.94
N ILE A 147 1.33 -8.86 2.11
CA ILE A 147 1.62 -7.50 1.62
C ILE A 147 0.48 -7.02 0.73
N PHE A 148 -0.06 -7.91 -0.09
CA PHE A 148 -1.15 -7.63 -1.00
C PHE A 148 -2.52 -7.65 -0.32
N HIS A 149 -2.71 -8.44 0.74
CA HIS A 149 -3.87 -8.32 1.61
C HIS A 149 -4.05 -6.90 2.13
N ASN A 150 -2.93 -6.33 2.63
CA ASN A 150 -2.95 -5.00 3.18
C ASN A 150 -3.32 -3.95 2.13
N TYR A 151 -2.78 -4.09 0.91
CA TYR A 151 -3.18 -3.27 -0.24
C TYR A 151 -4.69 -3.33 -0.49
N VAL A 152 -5.30 -4.53 -0.48
CA VAL A 152 -6.73 -4.73 -0.72
C VAL A 152 -7.60 -4.07 0.36
N ILE A 153 -7.19 -4.15 1.63
CA ILE A 153 -7.88 -3.45 2.73
C ILE A 153 -7.89 -1.94 2.48
N ILE A 154 -6.74 -1.38 2.11
CA ILE A 154 -6.59 0.05 1.84
C ILE A 154 -7.39 0.46 0.59
N ILE A 155 -7.46 -0.38 -0.44
CA ILE A 155 -8.32 -0.11 -1.59
C ILE A 155 -9.80 -0.10 -1.18
N ALA A 156 -10.22 -0.98 -0.29
CA ALA A 156 -11.58 -0.93 0.24
C ALA A 156 -11.86 0.39 1.00
N GLU A 157 -10.92 0.89 1.80
CA GLU A 157 -11.01 2.23 2.41
C GLU A 157 -11.09 3.33 1.33
N LEU A 158 -10.29 3.26 0.27
CA LEU A 158 -10.36 4.20 -0.85
C LEU A 158 -11.74 4.16 -1.55
N MET A 159 -12.33 2.96 -1.70
CA MET A 159 -13.69 2.78 -2.25
C MET A 159 -14.76 3.44 -1.38
N ASP A 160 -14.65 3.32 -0.05
CA ASP A 160 -15.54 4.02 0.88
C ASP A 160 -15.45 5.54 0.68
N HIS A 161 -14.24 6.07 0.61
CA HIS A 161 -13.99 7.50 0.37
C HIS A 161 -14.51 7.98 -1.00
N ALA A 162 -14.59 7.11 -2.00
CA ALA A 162 -15.20 7.42 -3.30
C ALA A 162 -16.75 7.39 -3.27
N GLY A 163 -17.35 7.09 -2.12
CA GLY A 163 -18.79 6.97 -1.93
C GLY A 163 -19.34 5.59 -2.29
N GLY A 164 -18.50 4.55 -2.24
CA GLY A 164 -18.95 3.16 -2.38
C GLY A 164 -19.80 2.72 -1.19
N SER A 165 -20.82 1.91 -1.45
CA SER A 165 -21.68 1.34 -0.41
C SER A 165 -21.02 0.16 0.31
N SER A 166 -21.42 -0.11 1.55
CA SER A 166 -20.92 -1.28 2.31
C SER A 166 -21.13 -2.61 1.58
N ALA A 167 -22.16 -2.71 0.74
CA ALA A 167 -22.42 -3.88 -0.09
C ALA A 167 -21.38 -4.03 -1.22
N GLU A 168 -21.00 -2.94 -1.87
CA GLU A 168 -19.96 -2.91 -2.91
C GLU A 168 -18.59 -3.23 -2.33
N LEU A 169 -18.25 -2.65 -1.16
CA LEU A 169 -17.01 -2.96 -0.44
C LEU A 169 -16.96 -4.44 -0.05
N SER A 170 -18.05 -4.97 0.52
CA SER A 170 -18.14 -6.38 0.88
C SER A 170 -18.04 -7.30 -0.33
N ALA A 171 -18.66 -6.93 -1.46
CA ALA A 171 -18.55 -7.67 -2.71
C ALA A 171 -17.12 -7.64 -3.27
N TYR A 172 -16.44 -6.49 -3.20
CA TYR A 172 -15.03 -6.35 -3.58
C TYR A 172 -14.13 -7.24 -2.73
N LEU A 173 -14.20 -7.13 -1.40
CA LEU A 173 -13.41 -7.94 -0.47
C LEU A 173 -13.69 -9.44 -0.68
N ARG A 174 -14.96 -9.84 -0.84
CA ARG A 174 -15.30 -11.22 -1.16
C ARG A 174 -14.74 -11.65 -2.50
N LYS A 175 -14.85 -10.86 -3.57
CA LYS A 175 -14.32 -11.20 -4.89
C LYS A 175 -12.81 -11.41 -4.86
N VAL A 176 -12.11 -10.57 -4.14
CA VAL A 176 -10.65 -10.63 -4.00
C VAL A 176 -10.23 -11.79 -3.09
N ASN A 177 -10.99 -12.08 -2.03
CA ASN A 177 -10.70 -13.18 -1.09
C ASN A 177 -11.22 -14.57 -1.55
N LYS A 178 -12.19 -14.64 -2.48
CA LYS A 178 -12.84 -15.89 -2.93
C LYS A 178 -12.13 -16.59 -4.10
N VAL A 179 -10.93 -16.17 -4.49
CA VAL A 179 -10.26 -16.91 -5.56
C VAL A 179 -9.64 -18.19 -4.98
N ASN A 180 -10.41 -19.27 -5.16
CA ASN A 180 -10.29 -20.69 -4.77
C ASN A 180 -11.05 -21.09 -3.49
N MET A 181 -12.38 -21.22 -3.63
CA MET A 181 -13.11 -22.39 -3.10
C MET A 181 -13.18 -23.43 -4.20
#